data_AF-A0A2E3J4E2-F1
#
_entry.id   AF-A0A2E3J4E2-F1
#
_cell.length_a   1.000
_cell.length_b   1.000
_cell.length_c   1.000
_cell.angle_alpha   90.00
_cell.angle_beta   90.00
_cell.angle_gamma   90.00
#
_symmetry.space_group_name_H-M   'P 1'
#
loop_
_entity.id
_entity.type
_entity.pdbx_description
1 polymer ?
#
loop_
_entity_poly.entity_id
_entity_poly.type
_entity_poly.pdbx_seq_one_letter_code
_entity_poly.pdbx_strand_id
1 'polypeptide(L)'
;MAKEEKVTLDGIIKDTLPDGQYMVEVEGGHQILGYTSGKMRRFNIRVLVGDRVTIETSPYDLNRGRIVWLHKLPPSNEAAGARKTGGGGRPRRRRR
;
A
#
# COMPACT_ATOMS: atom_id res chain seq x y z
N MET A 1 -11.61 -29.88 -10.29
CA MET A 1 -12.21 -29.25 -9.10
C MET A 1 -12.15 -27.75 -9.30
N ALA A 2 -13.30 -27.08 -9.22
CA ALA A 2 -13.51 -25.72 -9.71
C ALA A 2 -12.55 -24.72 -9.03
N LYS A 3 -11.78 -24.00 -9.87
CA LYS A 3 -11.06 -22.80 -9.44
C LYS A 3 -12.14 -21.74 -9.23
N GLU A 4 -12.56 -21.57 -7.99
CA GLU A 4 -13.39 -20.43 -7.63
C GLU A 4 -12.60 -19.16 -7.98
N GLU A 5 -13.07 -18.43 -8.98
CA GLU A 5 -12.52 -17.14 -9.37
C GLU A 5 -12.77 -16.16 -8.23
N LYS A 6 -11.71 -15.84 -7.49
CA LYS A 6 -11.76 -14.84 -6.43
C LYS A 6 -11.90 -13.47 -7.08
N VAL A 7 -12.81 -12.66 -6.55
CA VAL A 7 -12.98 -11.29 -7.01
C VAL A 7 -11.94 -10.43 -6.29
N THR A 8 -11.17 -9.67 -7.05
CA THR A 8 -10.21 -8.69 -6.52
C THR A 8 -10.85 -7.31 -6.55
N LEU A 9 -10.78 -6.61 -5.42
CA LEU A 9 -11.34 -5.29 -5.23
C LEU A 9 -10.28 -4.39 -4.59
N ASP A 10 -10.24 -3.13 -5.00
CA ASP A 10 -9.38 -2.13 -4.41
C ASP A 10 -10.17 -1.26 -3.42
N GLY A 11 -9.51 -0.86 -2.34
CA GLY A 11 -10.13 -0.06 -1.29
C GLY A 11 -9.13 0.66 -0.40
N ILE A 12 -9.67 1.46 0.52
CA ILE A 12 -8.90 2.27 1.48
C ILE A 12 -9.25 1.82 2.89
N ILE A 13 -8.25 1.70 3.74
CA ILE A 13 -8.46 1.32 5.13
C ILE A 13 -9.01 2.51 5.91
N LYS A 14 -10.17 2.31 6.51
CA LYS A 14 -10.87 3.34 7.29
C LYS A 14 -10.57 3.23 8.78
N ASP A 15 -10.50 2.00 9.29
CA ASP A 15 -10.26 1.77 10.72
C ASP A 15 -9.59 0.42 10.99
N THR A 16 -8.97 0.29 12.16
CA THR A 16 -8.32 -0.92 12.63
C THR A 16 -9.02 -1.45 13.87
N LEU A 17 -9.55 -2.68 13.80
CA LEU A 17 -10.21 -3.33 14.92
C LEU A 17 -9.20 -4.10 15.79
N PRO A 18 -9.44 -4.21 17.11
CA PRO A 18 -8.53 -4.87 18.05
C PRO A 18 -8.31 -6.37 17.76
N ASP A 19 -9.24 -7.02 17.05
CA ASP A 19 -9.13 -8.44 16.66
C ASP A 19 -8.15 -8.70 15.50
N GLY A 20 -7.38 -7.68 15.09
CA GLY A 20 -6.52 -7.76 13.91
C GLY A 20 -7.30 -7.80 12.59
N GLN A 21 -8.52 -7.29 12.63
CA GLN A 21 -9.36 -7.03 11.46
C GLN A 21 -9.26 -5.56 11.07
N TYR A 22 -9.49 -5.27 9.80
CA TYR A 22 -9.40 -3.93 9.24
C TYR A 22 -10.73 -3.61 8.57
N MET A 23 -11.25 -2.43 8.83
CA MET A 23 -12.41 -1.92 8.12
C MET A 23 -11.93 -1.27 6.84
N VAL A 24 -12.29 -1.84 5.70
CA VAL A 24 -11.86 -1.34 4.38
C VAL A 24 -13.07 -0.83 3.62
N GLU A 25 -12.96 0.39 3.14
CA GLU A 25 -13.94 1.04 2.29
C GLU A 25 -13.56 0.79 0.84
N VAL A 26 -14.39 0.04 0.12
CA VAL A 26 -14.21 -0.27 -1.30
C VAL A 26 -14.84 0.82 -2.16
N GLU A 27 -14.30 1.01 -3.36
CA GLU A 27 -14.89 1.89 -4.38
C GLU A 27 -16.33 1.43 -4.68
N GLY A 28 -17.31 2.19 -4.17
CA GLY A 28 -18.72 1.77 -4.11
C GLY A 28 -19.37 2.01 -2.74
N GLY A 29 -18.62 2.51 -1.74
CA GLY A 29 -19.14 2.91 -0.43
C GLY A 29 -19.48 1.74 0.50
N HIS A 30 -19.11 0.52 0.11
CA HIS A 30 -19.30 -0.68 0.91
C HIS A 30 -18.12 -0.87 1.85
N GLN A 31 -18.43 -1.20 3.10
CA GLN A 31 -17.42 -1.46 4.12
C GLN A 31 -17.28 -2.97 4.32
N ILE A 32 -16.06 -3.46 4.11
CA ILE A 32 -15.71 -4.87 4.17
C ILE A 32 -14.80 -5.09 5.38
N LEU A 33 -15.04 -6.17 6.11
CA LEU A 33 -14.12 -6.65 7.14
C LEU A 33 -12.99 -7.44 6.48
N GLY A 34 -11.80 -6.85 6.47
CA GLY A 34 -10.59 -7.40 5.89
C GLY A 34 -9.68 -8.02 6.94
N TYR A 35 -9.12 -9.20 6.65
CA TYR A 35 -8.02 -9.77 7.43
C TYR A 35 -6.75 -9.86 6.60
N THR A 36 -5.59 -9.65 7.24
CA THR A 36 -4.30 -9.78 6.56
C THR A 36 -4.07 -11.20 6.05
N SER A 37 -3.60 -11.33 4.81
CA SER A 37 -3.13 -12.63 4.32
C SER A 37 -1.90 -13.12 5.08
N GLY A 38 -1.70 -14.44 5.11
CA GLY A 38 -0.50 -15.03 5.73
C GLY A 38 0.80 -14.53 5.08
N LYS A 39 0.76 -14.16 3.78
CA LYS A 39 1.89 -13.57 3.08
C LYS A 39 2.28 -12.23 3.70
N MET A 40 1.32 -11.34 3.97
CA MET A 40 1.59 -10.05 4.61
C MET A 40 2.17 -10.21 6.01
N ARG A 41 1.65 -11.17 6.80
CA ARG A 41 2.19 -11.51 8.12
C ARG A 41 3.64 -11.98 8.04
N ARG A 42 3.99 -12.83 7.06
CA ARG A 42 5.37 -13.31 6.85
C ARG A 42 6.34 -12.17 6.51
N PHE A 43 5.89 -11.18 5.75
CA PHE A 43 6.71 -10.03 5.36
C PHE A 43 6.63 -8.85 6.36
N ASN A 44 6.02 -9.05 7.53
CA ASN A 44 5.82 -8.02 8.55
C ASN A 44 5.25 -6.70 7.99
N ILE A 45 4.33 -6.79 7.02
CA ILE A 45 3.71 -5.62 6.42
C ILE A 45 2.75 -5.03 7.44
N ARG A 46 3.04 -3.81 7.88
CA ARG A 46 2.18 -3.02 8.76
C ARG A 46 1.18 -2.26 7.90
N VAL A 47 -0.06 -2.28 8.36
CA VAL A 47 -1.20 -1.73 7.66
C VAL A 47 -1.78 -0.64 8.54
N LEU A 48 -1.93 0.56 8.00
CA LEU A 48 -2.40 1.74 8.72
C LEU A 48 -3.72 2.25 8.11
N VAL A 49 -4.41 3.08 8.88
CA VAL A 49 -5.57 3.81 8.39
C VAL A 49 -5.14 4.79 7.29
N GLY A 50 -5.89 4.82 6.19
CA GLY A 50 -5.61 5.63 5.00
C GLY A 50 -4.77 4.92 3.94
N ASP A 51 -4.25 3.71 4.22
CA ASP A 51 -3.53 2.95 3.22
C ASP A 51 -4.46 2.38 2.14
N ARG A 52 -3.98 2.39 0.90
CA ARG A 52 -4.65 1.72 -0.23
C ARG A 52 -4.28 0.23 -0.25
N VAL A 53 -5.29 -0.62 -0.34
CA VAL A 53 -5.12 -2.07 -0.31
C VAL A 53 -5.94 -2.77 -1.38
N THR A 54 -5.46 -3.92 -1.81
CA THR A 54 -6.21 -4.84 -2.66
C THR A 54 -6.71 -6.01 -1.81
N ILE A 55 -8.00 -6.26 -1.90
CA ILE A 55 -8.74 -7.30 -1.21
C ILE A 55 -9.16 -8.37 -2.20
N GLU A 56 -8.94 -9.63 -1.84
CA GLU A 56 -9.59 -10.78 -2.46
C GLU A 56 -10.82 -11.17 -1.65
N THR A 57 -12.00 -11.14 -2.28
CA THR A 57 -13.24 -11.65 -1.68
C THR A 57 -13.68 -12.92 -2.39
N SER A 58 -14.31 -13.83 -1.62
CA SER A 58 -14.95 -15.00 -2.21
C SER A 58 -16.33 -14.58 -2.76
N PRO A 59 -16.78 -15.12 -3.90
CA PRO A 59 -18.09 -14.79 -4.46
C PRO A 59 -19.26 -15.14 -3.53
N TYR A 60 -19.04 -15.93 -2.47
CA TYR A 60 -20.05 -16.32 -1.49
C TYR A 60 -20.23 -15.31 -0.35
N ASP A 61 -19.20 -14.51 -0.04
CA ASP A 61 -19.25 -13.52 1.04
C ASP A 61 -18.55 -12.24 0.59
N LEU A 62 -19.34 -11.22 0.32
CA LEU A 62 -18.88 -9.88 -0.08
C LEU A 62 -18.53 -9.00 1.13
N ASN A 63 -18.94 -9.39 2.35
CA ASN A 63 -18.68 -8.63 3.56
C ASN A 63 -17.33 -8.97 4.21
N ARG A 64 -16.70 -10.08 3.80
CA ARG A 64 -15.43 -10.55 4.35
C ARG A 64 -14.39 -10.75 3.26
N GLY A 65 -13.26 -10.07 3.41
CA GLY A 65 -12.19 -10.08 2.43
C GLY A 65 -10.82 -10.44 3.02
N ARG A 66 -9.94 -10.93 2.16
CA ARG A 66 -8.52 -11.13 2.48
C ARG A 66 -7.70 -10.02 1.86
N ILE A 67 -6.92 -9.31 2.68
CA ILE A 67 -5.99 -8.29 2.19
C ILE A 67 -4.75 -9.00 1.65
N VAL A 68 -4.48 -8.81 0.35
CA VAL A 68 -3.38 -9.49 -0.36
C VAL A 68 -2.22 -8.54 -0.65
N TRP A 69 -2.54 -7.28 -0.94
CA TRP A 69 -1.54 -6.29 -1.35
C TRP A 69 -1.78 -4.94 -0.68
N LEU A 70 -0.67 -4.26 -0.35
CA LEU A 70 -0.62 -2.90 0.16
C LEU A 70 0.05 -2.02 -0.90
N HIS A 71 -0.70 -1.05 -1.45
CA HIS A 71 -0.17 -0.11 -2.43
C HIS A 71 0.64 0.96 -1.71
N LYS A 72 1.96 0.95 -1.94
CA LYS A 72 2.81 2.07 -1.52
C LYS A 72 2.52 3.24 -2.44
N LEU A 73 2.03 4.34 -1.88
CA LEU A 73 2.02 5.60 -2.62
C LEU A 73 3.47 5.87 -3.07
N PRO A 74 3.68 6.22 -4.35
CA PRO A 74 5.00 6.65 -4.77
C PRO A 74 5.41 7.82 -3.87
N PRO A 75 6.66 7.86 -3.38
CA PRO A 75 7.13 9.04 -2.66
C PRO A 75 6.87 10.23 -3.58
N SER A 76 6.07 11.19 -3.10
CA SER A 76 5.82 12.42 -3.85
C SER A 76 7.19 13.00 -4.22
N ASN A 77 7.36 13.25 -5.50
CA ASN A 77 8.63 13.60 -6.14
C ASN A 77 9.18 15.00 -5.72
N GLU A 78 8.74 15.53 -4.60
CA GLU A 78 9.19 16.82 -4.06
C GLU A 78 10.60 16.73 -3.45
N ALA A 79 11.10 15.53 -3.15
CA ALA A 79 12.45 15.32 -2.63
C ALA A 79 13.55 15.15 -3.71
N ALA A 80 13.19 14.99 -5.01
CA ALA A 80 14.19 14.82 -6.08
C ALA A 80 14.70 16.14 -6.68
N GLY A 81 14.14 17.29 -6.28
CA GLY A 81 14.46 18.61 -6.83
C GLY A 81 15.59 19.40 -6.15
N ALA A 82 16.07 18.99 -4.97
CA ALA A 82 16.92 19.85 -4.12
C ALA A 82 18.45 19.64 -4.27
N ARG A 83 18.95 19.06 -5.38
CA ARG A 83 20.38 19.10 -5.72
C ARG A 83 20.62 19.97 -6.95
N LYS A 84 20.40 21.27 -6.82
CA LYS A 84 21.08 22.27 -7.66
C LYS A 84 21.65 23.39 -6.80
N THR A 85 22.84 23.83 -7.21
CA THR A 85 23.72 24.87 -6.63
C THR A 85 24.51 24.42 -5.39
N GLY A 86 25.82 24.59 -5.28
CA GLY A 86 26.87 25.15 -6.12
C GLY A 86 28.16 25.15 -5.27
N GLY A 87 29.33 24.85 -5.84
CA GLY A 87 30.55 24.73 -5.04
C GLY A 87 31.85 24.57 -5.82
N GLY A 88 32.14 25.55 -6.68
CA GLY A 88 33.51 26.02 -6.94
C GLY A 88 34.54 25.01 -7.44
N GLY A 89 34.63 24.87 -8.77
CA GLY A 89 35.85 24.39 -9.41
C GLY A 89 37.02 25.28 -8.99
N ARG A 90 38.01 24.71 -8.30
CA ARG A 90 39.32 25.35 -8.13
C ARG A 90 40.07 25.24 -9.46
N PRO A 91 40.38 26.33 -10.17
CA PRO A 91 41.31 26.24 -11.28
C PRO A 91 42.69 25.98 -10.66
N ARG A 92 43.22 24.77 -10.84
CA ARG A 92 44.63 24.50 -10.57
C ARG A 92 45.43 25.23 -11.63
N ARG A 93 45.78 26.47 -11.27
CA ARG A 93 46.70 27.36 -11.95
C ARG A 93 47.98 26.58 -12.25
N ARG A 94 48.24 26.37 -13.55
CA ARG A 94 49.54 25.96 -14.09
C ARG A 94 50.62 26.83 -13.42
N ARG A 95 51.61 26.19 -12.82
CA ARG A 95 52.91 26.81 -12.56
C ARG A 95 53.96 25.98 -13.28
N ARG A 96 54.62 26.68 -14.21
CA ARG A 96 55.94 26.48 -14.83
C ARG A 96 56.36 25.06 -15.15
#